data_AF-A0A3D4WGF1-F1
#
_entry.id   AF-A0A3D4WGF1-F1
#
_cell.length_a   1.000
_cell.length_b   1.000
_cell.length_c   1.000
_cell.angle_alpha   90.00
_cell.angle_beta   90.00
_cell.angle_gamma   90.00
#
_symmetry.space_group_name_H-M   'P 1'
#
loop_
_entity.id
_entity.type
_entity.pdbx_description
1 polymer ?
#
loop_
_entity_poly.entity_id
_entity_poly.type
_entity_poly.pdbx_seq_one_letter_code
_entity_poly.pdbx_strand_id
1 'polypeptide(L)'
;MKALIYVLLVTPLALASCDSKGNTNEPETKNSLGTINTIKQSTSDIPLHFKDANGFKIFLDTNQYSDKEKIDMINNFFDNIPDYSTSELTQSFASIGANVEWEVDLISQFKHNMQKAIINNPNLLISISKSLNKDELERFARFYFGNVIWNDEFPSELYYLKANNSQSFEVFIYTFYERYQAMSSRILNTRYIVADEDGNTNIRELPSSNSKRVGKFNNGSKVTALWIEGDWLFVHNKYNVGYVHVSNLNAADSAINKLQSDDNFTKVILEKEADLDMDGDSDAISVAKPKEQDDRNFDLEISVYRTGNGKSHLWQHNVLMFKDPINGCMMEGLEDIILSAGNFNIEYTSCYDNKYARRYVSFSYDPQSDDFKVIKNTISFFDSESNGMEQTFNCRDNEYLFSSYDDDCEWL
;
A
#
# COMPACT_ATOMS: atom_id res chain seq x y z
N MET A 1 -35.78 -57.65 -27.41
CA MET A 1 -37.18 -57.75 -26.94
C MET A 1 -37.23 -57.08 -25.56
N LYS A 2 -38.02 -56.01 -25.41
CA LYS A 2 -38.24 -55.28 -24.15
C LYS A 2 -39.26 -56.04 -23.28
N ALA A 3 -39.08 -56.05 -21.96
CA ALA A 3 -40.12 -55.90 -20.91
C ALA A 3 -39.46 -56.15 -19.53
N LEU A 4 -39.35 -55.15 -18.65
CA LEU A 4 -40.34 -54.58 -17.72
C LEU A 4 -40.53 -55.40 -16.42
N ILE A 5 -40.12 -54.75 -15.32
CA ILE A 5 -40.81 -54.59 -14.02
C ILE A 5 -41.04 -55.82 -13.14
N TYR A 6 -40.50 -55.76 -11.91
CA TYR A 6 -41.30 -56.02 -10.72
C TYR A 6 -40.92 -55.04 -9.59
N VAL A 7 -41.95 -54.34 -9.09
CA VAL A 7 -41.95 -53.51 -7.89
C VAL A 7 -42.23 -54.40 -6.69
N LEU A 8 -41.57 -54.18 -5.56
CA LEU A 8 -42.04 -54.64 -4.26
C LEU A 8 -41.73 -53.60 -3.18
N LEU A 9 -42.81 -52.96 -2.74
CA LEU A 9 -42.93 -52.12 -1.56
C LEU A 9 -43.17 -53.04 -0.35
N VAL A 10 -42.36 -52.94 0.70
CA VAL A 10 -42.81 -53.22 2.09
C VAL A 10 -42.04 -52.31 3.05
N THR A 11 -42.78 -51.43 3.72
CA THR A 11 -42.46 -50.82 5.02
C THR A 11 -43.48 -51.35 6.05
N PRO A 12 -43.40 -51.03 7.35
CA PRO A 12 -42.27 -50.92 8.27
C PRO A 12 -42.53 -51.78 9.54
N LEU A 13 -41.56 -51.95 10.45
CA LEU A 13 -41.90 -52.22 11.85
C LEU A 13 -40.80 -51.77 12.81
N ALA A 14 -41.26 -51.41 14.00
CA ALA A 14 -40.69 -50.43 14.89
C ALA A 14 -39.93 -51.03 16.08
N LEU A 15 -39.04 -50.19 16.62
CA LEU A 15 -38.69 -49.97 18.05
C LEU A 15 -38.47 -51.15 19.00
N ALA A 16 -37.27 -51.17 19.60
CA ALA A 16 -37.01 -51.28 21.06
C ALA A 16 -35.47 -51.19 21.26
N SER A 17 -34.92 -50.15 21.91
CA SER A 17 -34.77 -49.98 23.36
C SER A 17 -33.78 -50.96 24.03
N CYS A 18 -32.64 -50.45 24.51
CA CYS A 18 -32.24 -50.45 25.93
C CYS A 18 -30.72 -50.17 26.13
N ASP A 19 -30.46 -49.06 26.81
CA ASP A 19 -29.57 -48.87 27.97
C ASP A 19 -28.26 -49.66 28.22
N SER A 20 -27.24 -48.84 28.46
CA SER A 20 -26.26 -48.88 29.56
C SER A 20 -25.19 -49.97 29.60
N LYS A 21 -23.92 -49.54 29.57
CA LYS A 21 -22.98 -49.53 30.72
C LYS A 21 -21.56 -49.29 30.21
N GLY A 22 -20.87 -48.36 30.87
CA GLY A 22 -19.46 -48.08 30.59
C GLY A 22 -18.53 -49.19 31.05
N ASN A 23 -17.36 -49.26 30.42
CA ASN A 23 -16.13 -49.63 31.12
C ASN A 23 -14.91 -49.07 30.39
N THR A 24 -13.95 -48.62 31.19
CA THR A 24 -12.66 -48.03 30.84
C THR A 24 -11.67 -49.09 30.37
N ASN A 25 -10.81 -48.75 29.39
CA ASN A 25 -9.33 -48.84 29.43
C ASN A 25 -8.73 -48.77 28.01
N GLU A 26 -7.72 -47.90 27.87
CA GLU A 26 -6.77 -47.59 26.78
C GLU A 26 -6.28 -48.77 25.89
N PRO A 27 -5.68 -48.58 24.67
CA PRO A 27 -4.80 -47.47 24.28
C PRO A 27 -4.91 -46.96 22.82
N GLU A 28 -4.14 -45.91 22.54
CA GLU A 28 -3.90 -45.30 21.23
C GLU A 28 -3.62 -46.30 20.10
N THR A 29 -4.26 -46.11 18.94
CA THR A 29 -3.59 -45.98 17.62
C THR A 29 -4.58 -45.76 16.47
N LYS A 30 -4.23 -44.76 15.63
CA LYS A 30 -4.48 -44.64 14.19
C LYS A 30 -5.89 -44.94 13.67
N ASN A 31 -6.60 -43.86 13.37
CA ASN A 31 -7.55 -43.73 12.26
C ASN A 31 -7.47 -42.28 11.81
N SER A 32 -7.66 -41.88 10.56
CA SER A 32 -7.68 -42.46 9.23
C SER A 32 -7.93 -41.23 8.36
N LEU A 33 -7.42 -41.20 7.11
CA LEU A 33 -7.75 -40.17 6.14
C LEU A 33 -9.29 -40.03 6.05
N GLY A 34 -9.82 -38.96 6.63
CA GLY A 34 -11.19 -38.51 6.44
C GLY A 34 -11.21 -37.53 5.29
N THR A 35 -11.53 -38.03 4.10
CA THR A 35 -11.83 -37.25 2.91
C THR A 35 -12.91 -36.22 3.24
N ILE A 36 -12.54 -34.94 3.30
CA ILE A 36 -13.53 -33.86 3.41
C ILE A 36 -14.14 -33.68 2.03
N ASN A 37 -15.36 -34.20 1.87
CA ASN A 37 -16.23 -33.86 0.75
C ASN A 37 -16.53 -32.36 0.79
N THR A 38 -15.94 -31.61 -0.13
CA THR A 38 -16.28 -30.22 -0.42
C THR A 38 -17.69 -30.14 -1.00
N ILE A 39 -18.64 -29.76 -0.15
CA ILE A 39 -19.90 -29.17 -0.60
C ILE A 39 -19.64 -27.67 -0.72
N LYS A 40 -19.70 -27.14 -1.95
CA LYS A 40 -19.80 -25.70 -2.20
C LYS A 40 -21.06 -25.20 -1.51
N GLN A 41 -20.90 -24.54 -0.36
CA GLN A 41 -21.99 -23.87 0.32
C GLN A 41 -22.24 -22.53 -0.39
N SER A 42 -23.52 -22.27 -0.65
CA SER A 42 -24.09 -21.10 -1.33
C SER A 42 -23.54 -19.76 -0.80
N THR A 43 -23.21 -18.86 -1.72
CA THR A 43 -22.55 -17.56 -1.54
C THR A 43 -23.49 -16.44 -1.02
N SER A 44 -24.32 -16.65 0.00
CA SER A 44 -25.26 -15.57 0.41
C SER A 44 -25.60 -15.31 1.87
N ASP A 45 -25.16 -16.06 2.90
CA ASP A 45 -25.77 -15.87 4.24
C ASP A 45 -24.83 -15.89 5.46
N ILE A 46 -23.54 -15.62 5.29
CA ILE A 46 -22.68 -15.34 6.45
C ILE A 46 -21.86 -14.09 6.14
N PRO A 47 -22.10 -12.94 6.83
CA PRO A 47 -21.18 -11.82 6.76
C PRO A 47 -19.81 -12.35 7.18
N LEU A 48 -18.85 -12.35 6.27
CA LEU A 48 -17.50 -12.77 6.60
C LEU A 48 -16.91 -11.71 7.54
N HIS A 49 -17.14 -11.88 8.83
CA HIS A 49 -16.61 -10.99 9.85
C HIS A 49 -15.12 -11.32 9.99
N PHE A 50 -14.24 -10.45 9.49
CA PHE A 50 -12.80 -10.57 9.69
C PHE A 50 -12.46 -10.27 11.16
N LYS A 51 -12.75 -11.21 12.07
CA LYS A 51 -12.65 -11.02 13.52
C LYS A 51 -11.22 -10.77 14.00
N ASP A 52 -10.27 -11.42 13.36
CA ASP A 52 -8.86 -11.39 13.74
C ASP A 52 -7.95 -11.71 12.55
N ALA A 53 -6.65 -11.50 12.75
CA ALA A 53 -5.60 -11.76 11.77
C ALA A 53 -5.55 -13.21 11.27
N ASN A 54 -5.85 -14.19 12.13
CA ASN A 54 -5.77 -15.60 11.76
C ASN A 54 -6.94 -15.97 10.83
N GLY A 55 -8.15 -15.52 11.16
CA GLY A 55 -9.31 -15.66 10.29
C GLY A 55 -9.12 -14.94 8.96
N PHE A 56 -8.56 -13.73 8.98
CA PHE A 56 -8.24 -13.00 7.75
C PHE A 56 -7.19 -13.74 6.91
N LYS A 57 -6.13 -14.24 7.52
CA LYS A 57 -5.10 -15.03 6.82
C LYS A 57 -5.67 -16.30 6.19
N ILE A 58 -6.49 -17.08 6.92
CA ILE A 58 -7.14 -18.27 6.37
C ILE A 58 -8.02 -17.91 5.17
N PHE A 59 -8.69 -16.74 5.21
CA PHE A 59 -9.46 -16.23 4.09
C PHE A 59 -8.58 -15.83 2.89
N LEU A 60 -7.40 -15.25 3.12
CA LEU A 60 -6.44 -14.94 2.04
C LEU A 60 -5.88 -16.23 1.42
N ASP A 61 -5.45 -17.19 2.25
CA ASP A 61 -4.77 -18.41 1.80
C ASP A 61 -5.73 -19.44 1.13
N THR A 62 -7.05 -19.23 1.21
CA THR A 62 -8.01 -20.20 0.68
C THR A 62 -8.08 -20.16 -0.85
N ASN A 63 -8.09 -21.35 -1.46
CA ASN A 63 -8.38 -21.55 -2.89
C ASN A 63 -9.89 -21.68 -3.18
N GLN A 64 -10.74 -21.47 -2.17
CA GLN A 64 -12.19 -21.58 -2.33
C GLN A 64 -12.78 -20.44 -3.18
N TYR A 65 -12.12 -19.27 -3.16
CA TYR A 65 -12.57 -18.05 -3.81
C TYR A 65 -11.48 -17.52 -4.74
N SER A 66 -11.88 -17.00 -5.89
CA SER A 66 -11.02 -16.20 -6.76
C SER A 66 -10.66 -14.86 -6.12
N ASP A 67 -9.60 -14.19 -6.60
CA ASP A 67 -9.18 -12.89 -6.07
C ASP A 67 -10.28 -11.83 -6.21
N LYS A 68 -11.06 -11.88 -7.31
CA LYS A 68 -12.22 -11.00 -7.49
C LYS A 68 -13.28 -11.23 -6.41
N GLU A 69 -13.64 -12.48 -6.13
CA GLU A 69 -14.59 -12.80 -5.05
C GLU A 69 -14.06 -12.36 -3.69
N LYS A 70 -12.74 -12.51 -3.43
CA LYS A 70 -12.12 -12.04 -2.20
C LYS A 70 -12.20 -10.51 -2.07
N ILE A 71 -11.94 -9.76 -3.14
CA ILE A 71 -12.08 -8.29 -3.17
C ILE A 71 -13.53 -7.89 -2.88
N ASP A 72 -14.52 -8.52 -3.54
CA ASP A 72 -15.94 -8.24 -3.33
C ASP A 72 -16.34 -8.48 -1.87
N MET A 73 -15.84 -9.56 -1.26
CA MET A 73 -16.07 -9.86 0.15
C MET A 73 -15.41 -8.86 1.10
N ILE A 74 -14.20 -8.38 0.77
CA ILE A 74 -13.54 -7.29 1.52
C ILE A 74 -14.37 -6.02 1.44
N ASN A 75 -14.79 -5.61 0.24
CA ASN A 75 -15.59 -4.40 0.05
C ASN A 75 -16.94 -4.50 0.78
N ASN A 76 -17.63 -5.62 0.70
CA ASN A 76 -18.88 -5.87 1.40
C ASN A 76 -18.74 -5.71 2.93
N PHE A 77 -17.64 -6.21 3.52
CA PHE A 77 -17.36 -5.98 4.94
C PHE A 77 -17.26 -4.48 5.28
N PHE A 78 -16.62 -3.67 4.43
CA PHE A 78 -16.48 -2.23 4.66
C PHE A 78 -17.77 -1.45 4.38
N ASP A 79 -18.57 -1.87 3.40
CA ASP A 79 -19.88 -1.27 3.10
C ASP A 79 -20.87 -1.43 4.28
N ASN A 80 -20.71 -2.51 5.05
CA ASN A 80 -21.53 -2.80 6.22
C ASN A 80 -20.91 -2.33 7.55
N ILE A 81 -19.91 -1.43 7.54
CA ILE A 81 -19.36 -0.81 8.77
C ILE A 81 -20.44 -0.37 9.78
N PRO A 82 -21.55 0.27 9.36
CA PRO A 82 -22.60 0.70 10.28
C PRO A 82 -23.25 -0.43 11.09
N ASP A 83 -23.16 -1.68 10.64
CA ASP A 83 -23.75 -2.85 11.29
C ASP A 83 -22.84 -3.43 12.39
N TYR A 84 -21.57 -3.04 12.43
CA TYR A 84 -20.60 -3.51 13.42
C TYR A 84 -20.47 -2.54 14.58
N SER A 85 -20.32 -3.06 15.80
CA SER A 85 -19.98 -2.22 16.94
C SER A 85 -18.54 -1.70 16.85
N THR A 86 -18.27 -0.56 17.49
CA THR A 86 -16.90 -0.02 17.62
C THR A 86 -15.93 -1.04 18.19
N SER A 87 -16.38 -1.91 19.12
CA SER A 87 -15.54 -2.95 19.73
C SER A 87 -15.16 -4.04 18.72
N GLU A 88 -16.10 -4.45 17.87
CA GLU A 88 -15.85 -5.45 16.82
C GLU A 88 -14.89 -4.94 15.77
N LEU A 89 -15.11 -3.71 15.28
CA LEU A 89 -14.20 -3.05 14.33
C LEU A 89 -12.81 -2.82 14.95
N THR A 90 -12.75 -2.41 16.22
CA THR A 90 -11.49 -2.23 16.94
C THR A 90 -10.72 -3.54 17.01
N GLN A 91 -11.36 -4.64 17.42
CA GLN A 91 -10.72 -5.95 17.52
C GLN A 91 -10.20 -6.42 16.16
N SER A 92 -11.04 -6.30 15.12
CA SER A 92 -10.70 -6.65 13.75
C SER A 92 -9.47 -5.89 13.25
N PHE A 93 -9.54 -4.55 13.22
CA PHE A 93 -8.49 -3.70 12.67
C PHE A 93 -7.20 -3.82 13.47
N ALA A 94 -7.29 -3.80 14.80
CA ALA A 94 -6.13 -3.93 15.68
C ALA A 94 -5.43 -5.28 15.46
N SER A 95 -6.19 -6.38 15.41
CA SER A 95 -5.62 -7.70 15.21
C SER A 95 -4.96 -7.83 13.85
N ILE A 96 -5.66 -7.46 12.77
CA ILE A 96 -5.18 -7.58 11.39
C ILE A 96 -3.96 -6.67 11.17
N GLY A 97 -4.07 -5.39 11.50
CA GLY A 97 -2.99 -4.42 11.25
C GLY A 97 -1.74 -4.67 12.11
N ALA A 98 -1.85 -5.29 13.29
CA ALA A 98 -0.69 -5.59 14.12
C ALA A 98 0.01 -6.92 13.77
N ASN A 99 -0.66 -7.84 13.06
CA ASN A 99 -0.19 -9.23 12.94
C ASN A 99 -0.17 -9.82 11.52
N VAL A 100 -0.72 -9.13 10.52
CA VAL A 100 -0.72 -9.64 9.15
C VAL A 100 0.46 -9.05 8.38
N GLU A 101 1.36 -9.94 7.98
CA GLU A 101 2.37 -9.70 6.96
C GLU A 101 1.99 -10.60 5.75
N TRP A 102 2.09 -10.08 4.52
CA TRP A 102 2.05 -10.81 3.22
C TRP A 102 0.70 -11.01 2.47
N GLU A 103 0.81 -10.94 1.12
CA GLU A 103 -0.17 -10.83 0.00
C GLU A 103 -0.54 -9.41 -0.44
N VAL A 104 -0.03 -9.00 -1.60
CA VAL A 104 0.22 -7.58 -1.97
C VAL A 104 -1.04 -6.80 -2.33
N ASP A 105 -2.02 -7.41 -2.98
CA ASP A 105 -3.18 -6.67 -3.52
C ASP A 105 -4.38 -6.65 -2.56
N LEU A 106 -4.76 -7.82 -2.03
CA LEU A 106 -5.91 -7.96 -1.12
C LEU A 106 -5.69 -7.23 0.21
N ILE A 107 -4.45 -7.25 0.73
CA ILE A 107 -4.08 -6.48 1.92
C ILE A 107 -4.09 -4.99 1.60
N SER A 108 -3.61 -4.58 0.43
CA SER A 108 -3.62 -3.17 0.03
C SER A 108 -5.07 -2.64 -0.07
N GLN A 109 -5.98 -3.42 -0.64
CA GLN A 109 -7.42 -3.09 -0.67
C GLN A 109 -8.03 -2.99 0.74
N PHE A 110 -7.78 -3.99 1.61
CA PHE A 110 -8.28 -3.96 2.99
C PHE A 110 -7.77 -2.73 3.75
N LYS A 111 -6.46 -2.46 3.65
CA LYS A 111 -5.80 -1.34 4.31
C LYS A 111 -6.34 0.00 3.84
N HIS A 112 -6.51 0.21 2.55
CA HIS A 112 -7.12 1.42 1.99
C HIS A 112 -8.52 1.67 2.55
N ASN A 113 -9.36 0.64 2.55
CA ASN A 113 -10.71 0.75 3.07
C ASN A 113 -10.71 0.97 4.60
N MET A 114 -9.77 0.36 5.33
CA MET A 114 -9.57 0.58 6.76
C MET A 114 -9.17 2.02 7.08
N GLN A 115 -8.27 2.62 6.30
CA GLN A 115 -7.90 4.03 6.45
C GLN A 115 -9.10 4.94 6.20
N LYS A 116 -9.85 4.73 5.12
CA LYS A 116 -11.10 5.48 4.85
C LYS A 116 -12.07 5.40 6.03
N ALA A 117 -12.26 4.21 6.59
CA ALA A 117 -13.10 4.01 7.77
C ALA A 117 -12.60 4.80 8.98
N ILE A 118 -11.28 4.81 9.22
CA ILE A 118 -10.64 5.55 10.31
C ILE A 118 -10.73 7.06 10.11
N ILE A 119 -10.51 7.57 8.89
CA ILE A 119 -10.65 8.99 8.55
C ILE A 119 -12.08 9.45 8.80
N ASN A 120 -13.07 8.66 8.37
CA ASN A 120 -14.48 8.96 8.58
C ASN A 120 -14.92 8.86 10.06
N ASN A 121 -14.23 8.05 10.87
CA ASN A 121 -14.48 7.92 12.30
C ASN A 121 -13.17 7.82 13.12
N PRO A 122 -12.53 8.96 13.44
CA PRO A 122 -11.23 8.97 14.13
C PRO A 122 -11.24 8.34 15.54
N ASN A 123 -12.42 8.13 16.14
CA ASN A 123 -12.54 7.40 17.41
C ASN A 123 -12.14 5.93 17.29
N LEU A 124 -12.19 5.34 16.09
CA LEU A 124 -11.68 3.99 15.84
C LEU A 124 -10.18 3.94 16.07
N LEU A 125 -9.42 4.90 15.55
CA LEU A 125 -7.97 4.97 15.76
C LEU A 125 -7.62 5.08 17.25
N ILE A 126 -8.40 5.87 18.01
CA ILE A 126 -8.23 5.99 19.47
C ILE A 126 -8.48 4.64 20.14
N SER A 127 -9.57 3.95 19.78
CA SER A 127 -9.95 2.66 20.37
C SER A 127 -8.90 1.57 20.07
N ILE A 128 -8.47 1.48 18.81
CA ILE A 128 -7.39 0.58 18.36
C ILE A 128 -6.10 0.87 19.12
N SER A 129 -5.70 2.14 19.20
CA SER A 129 -4.47 2.52 19.88
C SER A 129 -4.44 2.16 21.36
N LYS A 130 -5.60 2.10 22.02
CA LYS A 130 -5.76 1.69 23.42
C LYS A 130 -5.82 0.18 23.62
N SER A 131 -6.22 -0.58 22.59
CA SER A 131 -6.29 -2.04 22.65
C SER A 131 -4.95 -2.73 22.44
N LEU A 132 -3.96 -2.03 21.88
CA LEU A 132 -2.67 -2.59 21.51
C LEU A 132 -1.59 -2.27 22.55
N ASN A 133 -0.69 -3.23 22.79
CA ASN A 133 0.55 -2.96 23.50
C ASN A 133 1.54 -2.18 22.60
N LYS A 134 2.68 -1.75 23.15
CA LYS A 134 3.64 -0.90 22.44
C LYS A 134 4.14 -1.53 21.11
N ASP A 135 4.54 -2.79 21.13
CA ASP A 135 5.10 -3.48 19.96
C ASP A 135 4.04 -3.77 18.90
N GLU A 136 2.81 -4.06 19.33
CA GLU A 136 1.66 -4.20 18.44
C GLU A 136 1.26 -2.87 17.83
N LEU A 137 1.31 -1.77 18.60
CA LEU A 137 1.00 -0.43 18.13
C LEU A 137 1.99 0.04 17.07
N GLU A 138 3.28 -0.26 17.26
CA GLU A 138 4.31 0.03 16.26
C GLU A 138 4.09 -0.77 14.96
N ARG A 139 3.76 -2.06 15.06
CA ARG A 139 3.41 -2.89 13.89
C ARG A 139 2.16 -2.38 13.18
N PHE A 140 1.11 -2.05 13.94
CA PHE A 140 -0.11 -1.48 13.41
C PHE A 140 0.15 -0.13 12.71
N ALA A 141 0.94 0.76 13.30
CA ALA A 141 1.29 2.03 12.66
C ALA A 141 2.07 1.79 11.35
N ARG A 142 2.99 0.82 11.32
CA ARG A 142 3.74 0.46 10.09
C ARG A 142 2.83 -0.11 9.01
N PHE A 143 1.82 -0.89 9.40
CA PHE A 143 0.78 -1.38 8.50
C PHE A 143 -0.10 -0.23 7.98
N TYR A 144 -0.58 0.62 8.89
CA TYR A 144 -1.44 1.77 8.60
C TYR A 144 -0.79 2.74 7.61
N PHE A 145 0.52 2.99 7.74
CA PHE A 145 1.26 3.87 6.82
C PHE A 145 1.95 3.14 5.66
N GLY A 146 1.79 1.83 5.53
CA GLY A 146 2.47 1.05 4.49
C GLY A 146 1.76 1.14 3.13
N ASN A 147 2.51 1.25 2.03
CA ASN A 147 2.03 1.23 0.62
C ASN A 147 0.84 2.16 0.31
N VAL A 148 0.73 3.30 0.98
CA VAL A 148 -0.33 4.29 0.72
C VAL A 148 0.33 5.60 0.34
N ILE A 149 0.02 6.07 -0.87
CA ILE A 149 0.37 7.40 -1.34
C ILE A 149 -0.58 8.36 -0.62
N TRP A 150 -0.04 9.12 0.32
CA TRP A 150 -0.76 10.26 0.90
C TRP A 150 -0.72 11.38 -0.15
N ASN A 151 -1.85 12.04 -0.40
CA ASN A 151 -1.99 13.15 -1.38
C ASN A 151 -1.22 14.42 -0.95
N ASP A 152 0.01 14.29 -0.44
CA ASP A 152 0.81 15.33 0.20
C ASP A 152 0.14 16.03 1.41
N GLU A 153 -0.99 15.50 1.89
CA GLU A 153 -1.70 16.02 3.06
C GLU A 153 -1.37 15.23 4.32
N PHE A 154 -1.17 15.97 5.42
CA PHE A 154 -0.99 15.34 6.73
C PHE A 154 -2.27 14.61 7.18
N PRO A 155 -2.17 13.36 7.67
CA PRO A 155 -3.36 12.59 8.05
C PRO A 155 -4.10 13.25 9.22
N SER A 156 -5.27 13.82 8.94
CA SER A 156 -6.01 14.66 9.89
C SER A 156 -6.41 13.92 11.18
N GLU A 157 -6.64 12.61 11.09
CA GLU A 157 -6.93 11.72 12.22
C GLU A 157 -5.80 11.69 13.27
N LEU A 158 -4.56 12.04 12.89
CA LEU A 158 -3.46 12.17 13.84
C LEU A 158 -3.62 13.41 14.73
N TYR A 159 -4.27 14.48 14.27
CA TYR A 159 -4.63 15.59 15.16
C TYR A 159 -5.65 15.17 16.21
N TYR A 160 -6.61 14.30 15.84
CA TYR A 160 -7.56 13.72 16.78
C TYR A 160 -6.87 12.79 17.77
N LEU A 161 -5.95 11.94 17.30
CA LEU A 161 -5.17 11.05 18.15
C LEU A 161 -4.31 11.84 19.15
N LYS A 162 -3.62 12.90 18.70
CA LYS A 162 -2.82 13.78 19.55
C LYS A 162 -3.62 14.35 20.72
N ALA A 163 -4.85 14.80 20.47
CA ALA A 163 -5.71 15.40 21.48
C ALA A 163 -6.21 14.40 22.53
N ASN A 164 -6.28 13.11 22.21
CA ASN A 164 -6.96 12.09 23.03
C ASN A 164 -6.03 10.98 23.56
N ASN A 165 -4.88 10.76 22.92
CA ASN A 165 -3.91 9.72 23.28
C ASN A 165 -2.50 10.13 22.79
N SER A 166 -1.85 11.04 23.52
CA SER A 166 -0.54 11.59 23.14
C SER A 166 0.57 10.54 23.04
N GLN A 167 0.53 9.49 23.86
CA GLN A 167 1.52 8.42 23.82
C GLN A 167 1.43 7.61 22.53
N SER A 168 0.22 7.25 22.10
CA SER A 168 0.04 6.57 20.82
C SER A 168 0.32 7.49 19.64
N PHE A 169 -0.02 8.79 19.75
CA PHE A 169 0.37 9.77 18.75
C PHE A 169 1.89 9.81 18.52
N GLU A 170 2.72 9.75 19.58
CA GLU A 170 4.18 9.70 19.43
C GLU A 170 4.66 8.51 18.58
N VAL A 171 3.99 7.35 18.68
CA VAL A 171 4.31 6.17 17.86
C VAL A 171 3.90 6.39 16.40
N PHE A 172 2.65 6.79 16.17
CA PHE A 172 2.14 7.01 14.81
C PHE A 172 2.91 8.09 14.08
N ILE A 173 3.22 9.21 14.75
CA ILE A 173 3.90 10.33 14.12
C ILE A 173 5.33 9.94 13.74
N TYR A 174 6.02 9.18 14.59
CA TYR A 174 7.36 8.68 14.29
C TYR A 174 7.34 7.71 13.11
N THR A 175 6.40 6.75 13.09
CA THR A 175 6.26 5.81 11.97
C THR A 175 5.85 6.49 10.67
N PHE A 176 4.91 7.44 10.73
CA PHE A 176 4.53 8.27 9.58
C PHE A 176 5.78 8.94 9.00
N TYR A 177 6.63 9.55 9.82
CA TYR A 177 7.86 10.19 9.32
C TYR A 177 8.92 9.23 8.81
N GLU A 178 9.14 8.09 9.46
CA GLU A 178 10.06 7.08 8.93
C GLU A 178 9.64 6.66 7.51
N ARG A 179 8.33 6.46 7.30
CA ARG A 179 7.78 6.10 5.99
C ARG A 179 7.81 7.26 5.02
N TYR A 180 7.41 8.45 5.45
CA TYR A 180 7.37 9.65 4.64
C TYR A 180 8.76 10.05 4.13
N GLN A 181 9.79 9.97 4.98
CA GLN A 181 11.18 10.23 4.56
C GLN A 181 11.69 9.19 3.55
N ALA A 182 11.26 7.93 3.68
CA ALA A 182 11.57 6.89 2.71
C ALA A 182 10.83 7.08 1.37
N MET A 183 9.65 7.70 1.39
CA MET A 183 8.79 7.92 0.21
C MET A 183 9.02 9.28 -0.48
N SER A 184 9.46 10.31 0.26
CA SER A 184 9.67 11.66 -0.24
C SER A 184 11.02 12.21 0.21
N SER A 185 12.04 12.09 -0.66
CA SER A 185 13.38 12.66 -0.43
C SER A 185 13.40 14.20 -0.42
N ARG A 186 12.25 14.84 -0.68
CA ARG A 186 12.17 16.27 -0.98
C ARG A 186 11.21 17.05 -0.12
N ILE A 187 11.13 16.71 1.16
CA ILE A 187 10.53 17.67 2.07
C ILE A 187 11.38 17.99 3.28
N LEU A 188 11.60 19.29 3.42
CA LEU A 188 12.89 19.84 3.82
C LEU A 188 13.27 19.40 5.23
N ASN A 189 14.07 18.32 5.31
CA ASN A 189 14.89 17.94 6.45
C ASN A 189 15.89 19.04 6.92
N THR A 190 15.71 20.26 6.41
CA THR A 190 16.23 21.49 6.97
C THR A 190 15.66 21.69 8.36
N ARG A 191 16.57 21.78 9.31
CA ARG A 191 16.25 22.10 10.70
C ARG A 191 16.09 23.60 10.83
N TYR A 192 15.05 24.02 11.51
CA TYR A 192 14.80 25.39 11.89
C TYR A 192 14.76 25.53 13.41
N ILE A 193 15.00 26.74 13.87
CA ILE A 193 14.83 27.17 15.24
C ILE A 193 13.69 28.17 15.26
N VAL A 194 12.70 27.93 16.11
CA VAL A 194 11.59 28.86 16.31
C VAL A 194 12.11 30.15 16.94
N ALA A 195 11.79 31.27 16.32
CA ALA A 195 12.25 32.60 16.70
C ALA A 195 11.16 33.64 16.39
N ASP A 196 10.10 33.62 17.20
CA ASP A 196 8.96 34.54 17.11
C ASP A 196 9.19 35.75 18.05
N GLU A 197 8.78 36.95 17.65
CA GLU A 197 8.91 38.17 18.47
C GLU A 197 8.12 38.07 19.78
N ASP A 198 7.01 37.31 19.80
CA ASP A 198 6.16 37.10 20.97
C ASP A 198 6.67 35.98 21.91
N GLY A 199 7.84 35.41 21.62
CA GLY A 199 8.47 34.34 22.41
C GLY A 199 7.93 32.92 22.15
N ASN A 200 6.86 32.80 21.36
CA ASN A 200 6.29 31.53 20.92
C ASN A 200 5.55 31.69 19.59
N THR A 201 5.57 30.68 18.73
CA THR A 201 4.78 30.64 17.49
C THR A 201 3.59 29.70 17.62
N ASN A 202 2.46 30.08 17.02
CA ASN A 202 1.27 29.23 16.94
C ASN A 202 1.42 28.21 15.81
N ILE A 203 1.07 26.96 16.11
CA ILE A 203 1.03 25.88 15.11
C ILE A 203 -0.40 25.80 14.56
N ARG A 204 -0.53 25.74 13.24
CA ARG A 204 -1.80 25.75 12.53
C ARG A 204 -2.06 24.43 11.80
N GLU A 205 -3.33 24.08 11.66
CA GLU A 205 -3.79 22.90 10.91
C GLU A 205 -3.61 23.06 9.39
N LEU A 206 -3.85 24.26 8.87
CA LEU A 206 -3.70 24.66 7.47
C LEU A 206 -2.75 25.87 7.35
N PRO A 207 -2.19 26.18 6.16
CA PRO A 207 -1.22 27.26 5.94
C PRO A 207 -1.91 28.63 5.89
N SER A 208 -2.56 28.99 6.98
CA SER A 208 -3.34 30.22 7.09
C SER A 208 -3.38 30.73 8.53
N SER A 209 -3.26 32.06 8.68
CA SER A 209 -3.41 32.74 9.97
C SER A 209 -4.83 32.62 10.53
N ASN A 210 -5.82 32.27 9.70
CA ASN A 210 -7.21 32.04 10.10
C ASN A 210 -7.50 30.57 10.45
N SER A 211 -6.57 29.66 10.16
CA SER A 211 -6.73 28.24 10.48
C SER A 211 -6.78 27.99 11.99
N LYS A 212 -7.44 26.90 12.38
CA LYS A 212 -7.43 26.38 13.75
C LYS A 212 -6.00 26.24 14.26
N ARG A 213 -5.80 26.60 15.53
CA ARG A 213 -4.54 26.40 16.25
C ARG A 213 -4.50 24.99 16.82
N VAL A 214 -3.48 24.23 16.47
CA VAL A 214 -3.29 22.81 16.89
C VAL A 214 -2.16 22.64 17.91
N GLY A 215 -1.50 23.75 18.28
CA GLY A 215 -0.46 23.77 19.30
C GLY A 215 0.37 25.04 19.27
N LYS A 216 1.52 24.99 19.96
CA LYS A 216 2.52 26.06 20.00
C LYS A 216 3.93 25.46 20.01
N PHE A 217 4.88 26.18 19.42
CA PHE A 217 6.29 25.97 19.70
C PHE A 217 6.84 27.20 20.45
N ASN A 218 7.62 26.96 21.50
CA ASN A 218 8.35 28.01 22.19
C ASN A 218 9.59 28.40 21.38
N ASN A 219 10.07 29.64 21.52
CA ASN A 219 11.35 30.03 20.93
C ASN A 219 12.49 29.10 21.36
N GLY A 220 13.43 28.85 20.45
CA GLY A 220 14.51 27.89 20.65
C GLY A 220 14.12 26.44 20.37
N SER A 221 12.84 26.14 20.13
CA SER A 221 12.42 24.80 19.69
C SER A 221 13.06 24.47 18.35
N LYS A 222 13.74 23.33 18.28
CA LYS A 222 14.23 22.76 17.03
C LYS A 222 13.09 22.02 16.34
N VAL A 223 12.83 22.38 15.10
CA VAL A 223 11.80 21.76 14.27
C VAL A 223 12.40 21.37 12.93
N THR A 224 11.87 20.32 12.33
CA THR A 224 12.25 19.89 10.98
C THR A 224 11.09 20.22 10.05
N ALA A 225 11.37 20.79 8.89
CA ALA A 225 10.33 21.06 7.90
C ALA A 225 9.98 19.79 7.10
N LEU A 226 8.72 19.72 6.69
CA LEU A 226 8.11 18.56 6.06
C LEU A 226 7.27 18.92 4.85
N TRP A 227 6.92 20.20 4.66
CA TRP A 227 6.55 20.81 3.38
C TRP A 227 6.48 22.32 3.45
N ILE A 228 6.50 22.92 2.26
CA ILE A 228 6.35 24.34 2.06
C ILE A 228 5.09 24.55 1.25
N GLU A 229 4.22 25.42 1.73
CA GLU A 229 3.07 25.89 0.98
C GLU A 229 3.02 27.42 1.08
N GLY A 230 3.49 28.08 0.02
CA GLY A 230 3.74 29.51 0.03
C GLY A 230 4.71 29.90 1.16
N ASP A 231 4.27 30.80 2.04
CA ASP A 231 5.04 31.30 3.18
C ASP A 231 4.87 30.46 4.47
N TRP A 232 4.33 29.25 4.35
CA TRP A 232 4.11 28.35 5.49
C TRP A 232 4.94 27.09 5.37
N LEU A 233 5.60 26.73 6.47
CA LEU A 233 6.27 25.44 6.62
C LEU A 233 5.41 24.54 7.47
N PHE A 234 5.08 23.35 6.97
CA PHE A 234 4.65 22.27 7.83
C PHE A 234 5.87 21.73 8.55
N VAL A 235 5.90 21.84 9.87
CA VAL A 235 7.07 21.47 10.66
C VAL A 235 6.69 20.52 11.79
N HIS A 236 7.67 19.75 12.24
CA HIS A 236 7.48 18.85 13.36
C HIS A 236 8.65 18.84 14.35
N ASN A 237 8.35 18.39 15.55
CA ASN A 237 9.30 17.84 16.49
C ASN A 237 8.70 16.58 17.16
N LYS A 238 9.33 16.10 18.24
CA LYS A 238 8.84 14.93 18.99
C LYS A 238 7.38 15.05 19.46
N TYR A 239 6.93 16.26 19.79
CA TYR A 239 5.68 16.49 20.53
C TYR A 239 4.58 17.15 19.70
N ASN A 240 4.97 17.86 18.65
CA ASN A 240 4.09 18.78 17.95
C ASN A 240 4.38 18.77 16.45
N VAL A 241 3.32 18.97 15.68
CA VAL A 241 3.33 19.04 14.22
C VAL A 241 2.28 20.04 13.76
N GLY A 242 2.59 20.76 12.69
CA GLY A 242 1.64 21.60 11.95
C GLY A 242 2.34 22.77 11.26
N TYR A 243 1.55 23.62 10.63
CA TYR A 243 2.05 24.75 9.88
C TYR A 243 2.51 25.91 10.76
N VAL A 244 3.65 26.48 10.41
CA VAL A 244 4.24 27.68 11.01
C VAL A 244 4.68 28.60 9.87
N HIS A 245 4.40 29.89 10.01
CA HIS A 245 4.82 30.89 9.02
C HIS A 245 6.35 31.05 9.03
N VAL A 246 6.96 31.16 7.85
CA VAL A 246 8.43 31.22 7.67
C VAL A 246 9.08 32.36 8.46
N SER A 247 8.39 33.49 8.65
CA SER A 247 8.90 34.64 9.42
C SER A 247 9.20 34.33 10.88
N ASN A 248 8.64 33.24 11.42
CA ASN A 248 8.78 32.89 12.84
C ASN A 248 9.87 31.83 13.05
N LEU A 249 10.68 31.57 12.02
CA LEU A 249 11.67 30.51 11.95
C LEU A 249 13.02 31.06 11.48
N ASN A 250 14.09 30.64 12.15
CA ASN A 250 15.46 30.84 11.71
C ASN A 250 16.03 29.50 11.24
N ALA A 251 16.74 29.47 10.11
CA ALA A 251 17.44 28.25 9.69
C ALA A 251 18.49 27.86 10.74
N ALA A 252 18.52 26.59 11.14
CA ALA A 252 19.46 26.10 12.15
C ALA A 252 20.89 25.93 11.60
N ASP A 253 21.03 25.76 10.27
CA ASP A 253 22.28 25.70 9.50
C ASP A 253 22.02 26.36 8.12
N SER A 254 22.76 27.40 7.73
CA SER A 254 22.48 28.18 6.52
C SER A 254 22.66 27.41 5.21
N ALA A 255 21.56 26.97 4.61
CA ALA A 255 21.45 26.57 3.21
C ALA A 255 20.51 27.49 2.40
N ILE A 256 20.27 28.72 2.88
CA ILE A 256 19.38 29.70 2.22
C ILE A 256 20.08 30.50 1.10
N ASN A 257 21.36 30.24 0.80
CA ASN A 257 22.06 30.86 -0.35
C ASN A 257 22.45 29.84 -1.43
N LYS A 258 21.49 29.05 -1.93
CA LYS A 258 21.60 28.43 -3.26
C LYS A 258 20.25 28.17 -3.95
N LEU A 259 19.29 29.07 -3.74
CA LEU A 259 18.07 29.16 -4.56
C LEU A 259 18.17 30.39 -5.47
N GLN A 260 19.14 30.37 -6.38
CA GLN A 260 19.12 31.10 -7.64
C GLN A 260 20.20 30.51 -8.56
N SER A 261 19.73 30.07 -9.74
CA SER A 261 20.44 29.50 -10.90
C SER A 261 21.33 28.27 -10.65
N ASP A 262 20.77 27.09 -10.93
CA ASP A 262 21.38 26.11 -11.84
C ASP A 262 20.21 25.29 -12.43
N ASP A 263 19.80 25.70 -13.63
CA ASP A 263 18.85 24.97 -14.47
C ASP A 263 19.41 23.58 -14.81
N ASN A 264 18.52 22.60 -14.92
CA ASN A 264 18.72 21.29 -15.55
C ASN A 264 19.09 20.08 -14.65
N PHE A 265 18.32 19.78 -13.60
CA PHE A 265 18.41 18.48 -12.91
C PHE A 265 17.08 17.71 -12.94
N THR A 266 17.11 16.50 -13.53
CA THR A 266 16.12 15.44 -13.40
C THR A 266 15.93 15.07 -11.92
N LYS A 267 14.69 14.89 -11.46
CA LYS A 267 14.36 14.54 -10.07
C LYS A 267 14.29 13.02 -9.92
N VAL A 268 15.21 12.40 -9.19
CA VAL A 268 15.10 10.97 -8.83
C VAL A 268 13.92 10.76 -7.87
N ILE A 269 13.00 9.87 -8.23
CA ILE A 269 11.77 9.54 -7.49
C ILE A 269 11.79 8.12 -6.89
N LEU A 270 12.66 7.23 -7.37
CA LEU A 270 12.79 5.87 -6.87
C LEU A 270 14.23 5.38 -7.06
N GLU A 271 14.79 4.73 -6.03
CA GLU A 271 16.03 3.96 -6.16
C GLU A 271 15.86 2.61 -5.45
N LYS A 272 16.26 1.53 -6.12
CA LYS A 272 16.22 0.18 -5.56
C LYS A 272 17.44 -0.60 -6.03
N GLU A 273 17.84 -1.59 -5.24
CA GLU A 273 19.05 -2.39 -5.47
C GLU A 273 18.72 -3.88 -5.57
N ALA A 274 19.40 -4.58 -6.48
CA ALA A 274 19.38 -6.04 -6.63
C ALA A 274 20.55 -6.49 -7.51
N ASP A 275 20.93 -7.76 -7.44
CA ASP A 275 21.92 -8.38 -8.35
C ASP A 275 21.26 -8.68 -9.70
N LEU A 276 21.33 -7.74 -10.65
CA LEU A 276 20.54 -7.76 -11.88
C LEU A 276 21.23 -8.53 -13.01
N ASP A 277 22.55 -8.64 -13.00
CA ASP A 277 23.28 -9.49 -13.95
C ASP A 277 23.72 -10.86 -13.38
N MET A 278 23.41 -11.11 -12.11
CA MET A 278 23.70 -12.35 -11.38
C MET A 278 25.20 -12.61 -11.22
N ASP A 279 26.02 -11.55 -11.14
CA ASP A 279 27.45 -11.64 -10.88
C ASP A 279 27.81 -11.67 -9.38
N GLY A 280 26.83 -11.37 -8.51
CA GLY A 280 26.94 -11.37 -7.06
C GLY A 280 27.21 -10.00 -6.43
N ASP A 281 27.45 -8.96 -7.22
CA ASP A 281 27.45 -7.56 -6.78
C ASP A 281 26.02 -6.97 -6.83
N SER A 282 25.74 -5.96 -6.01
CA SER A 282 24.42 -5.32 -5.99
C SER A 282 24.36 -4.18 -7.00
N ASP A 283 23.52 -4.33 -8.02
CA ASP A 283 23.19 -3.31 -9.00
C ASP A 283 22.07 -2.38 -8.48
N ALA A 284 21.80 -1.31 -9.22
CA ALA A 284 20.76 -0.35 -8.85
C ALA A 284 19.88 0.05 -10.04
N ILE A 285 18.60 0.32 -9.77
CA ILE A 285 17.69 1.00 -10.70
C ILE A 285 17.30 2.33 -10.06
N SER A 286 17.44 3.40 -10.83
CA SER A 286 17.02 4.75 -10.49
C SER A 286 15.93 5.19 -11.46
N VAL A 287 14.84 5.72 -10.94
CA VAL A 287 13.77 6.34 -11.72
C VAL A 287 13.80 7.82 -11.45
N ALA A 288 13.78 8.61 -12.50
CA ALA A 288 13.82 10.05 -12.42
C ALA A 288 12.75 10.67 -13.32
N LYS A 289 12.35 11.89 -12.98
CA LYS A 289 11.31 12.65 -13.67
C LYS A 289 11.81 14.02 -14.11
N PRO A 290 11.49 14.47 -15.33
CA PRO A 290 11.69 15.86 -15.75
C PRO A 290 10.96 16.85 -14.84
N LYS A 291 11.61 17.97 -14.49
CA LYS A 291 11.06 18.95 -13.54
C LYS A 291 9.82 19.72 -14.04
N GLU A 292 9.59 19.76 -15.36
CA GLU A 292 8.52 20.55 -15.99
C GLU A 292 7.17 19.82 -16.09
N GLN A 293 7.10 18.55 -15.68
CA GLN A 293 5.87 17.77 -15.72
C GLN A 293 5.06 17.92 -14.44
N ASP A 294 3.73 17.89 -14.57
CA ASP A 294 2.79 17.87 -13.44
C ASP A 294 3.06 16.70 -12.50
N ASP A 295 2.47 16.65 -11.32
CA ASP A 295 2.84 15.70 -10.26
C ASP A 295 2.64 14.22 -10.59
N ARG A 296 1.95 13.87 -11.69
CA ARG A 296 1.70 12.49 -12.12
C ARG A 296 2.97 11.84 -12.68
N ASN A 297 3.26 10.58 -12.36
CA ASN A 297 4.50 9.86 -12.71
C ASN A 297 4.52 9.42 -14.19
N PHE A 298 4.35 10.37 -15.11
CA PHE A 298 4.49 10.20 -16.56
C PHE A 298 5.90 10.54 -17.04
N ASP A 299 6.26 10.04 -18.23
CA ASP A 299 7.51 10.34 -18.94
C ASP A 299 8.76 10.19 -18.06
N LEU A 300 8.92 8.99 -17.48
CA LEU A 300 9.97 8.71 -16.51
C LEU A 300 11.24 8.21 -17.16
N GLU A 301 12.36 8.72 -16.67
CA GLU A 301 13.70 8.29 -16.99
C GLU A 301 14.12 7.15 -16.06
N ILE A 302 14.20 5.92 -16.56
CA ILE A 302 14.64 4.76 -15.80
C ILE A 302 16.07 4.42 -16.21
N SER A 303 16.97 4.42 -15.23
CA SER A 303 18.40 4.13 -15.40
C SER A 303 18.79 2.94 -14.53
N VAL A 304 19.41 1.94 -15.16
CA VAL A 304 19.99 0.76 -14.52
C VAL A 304 21.50 0.97 -14.41
N TYR A 305 22.07 0.75 -13.23
CA TYR A 305 23.48 0.88 -12.93
C TYR A 305 24.06 -0.47 -12.57
N ARG A 306 25.11 -0.89 -13.28
CA ARG A 306 25.85 -2.11 -12.98
C ARG A 306 26.99 -1.81 -12.01
N THR A 307 27.10 -2.56 -10.94
CA THR A 307 28.17 -2.43 -9.95
C THR A 307 29.23 -3.49 -10.19
N GLY A 308 30.50 -3.08 -10.26
CA GLY A 308 31.61 -4.02 -10.34
C GLY A 308 32.86 -3.45 -9.69
N ASN A 309 33.55 -4.26 -8.89
CA ASN A 309 34.76 -3.84 -8.15
C ASN A 309 34.53 -2.60 -7.26
N GLY A 310 33.33 -2.48 -6.66
CA GLY A 310 32.95 -1.37 -5.79
C GLY A 310 32.70 -0.03 -6.52
N LYS A 311 32.48 -0.05 -7.83
CA LYS A 311 32.08 1.12 -8.62
C LYS A 311 30.84 0.81 -9.45
N SER A 312 29.85 1.69 -9.38
CA SER A 312 28.66 1.63 -10.21
C SER A 312 28.82 2.49 -11.46
N HIS A 313 28.35 2.00 -12.59
CA HIS A 313 28.31 2.74 -13.87
C HIS A 313 26.94 2.59 -14.50
N LEU A 314 26.49 3.61 -15.23
CA LEU A 314 25.25 3.52 -16.00
C LEU A 314 25.38 2.36 -17.00
N TRP A 315 24.46 1.41 -16.89
CA TRP A 315 24.45 0.19 -17.69
C TRP A 315 23.34 0.26 -18.75
N GLN A 316 22.09 0.46 -18.34
CA GLN A 316 20.96 0.63 -19.27
C GLN A 316 20.13 1.84 -18.92
N HIS A 317 19.41 2.37 -19.89
CA HIS A 317 18.58 3.55 -19.73
C HIS A 317 17.40 3.53 -20.71
N ASN A 318 16.23 3.94 -20.23
CA ASN A 318 15.06 4.13 -21.06
C ASN A 318 14.16 5.26 -20.50
N VAL A 319 13.53 6.02 -21.39
CA VAL A 319 12.48 6.98 -21.06
C VAL A 319 11.13 6.34 -21.37
N LEU A 320 10.38 5.98 -20.32
CA LEU A 320 9.03 5.43 -20.47
C LEU A 320 8.01 6.55 -20.51
N MET A 321 7.40 6.72 -21.67
CA MET A 321 6.28 7.63 -21.90
C MET A 321 4.98 6.90 -21.65
N PHE A 322 4.53 6.80 -20.39
CA PHE A 322 3.18 6.29 -20.16
C PHE A 322 2.20 7.31 -20.74
N LYS A 323 1.43 6.90 -21.76
CA LYS A 323 0.65 7.83 -22.59
C LYS A 323 -0.27 8.70 -21.72
N ASP A 324 -0.05 10.03 -21.77
CA ASP A 324 -0.90 11.01 -21.07
C ASP A 324 -2.35 10.85 -21.56
N PRO A 325 -3.33 10.74 -20.65
CA PRO A 325 -4.73 10.75 -21.02
C PRO A 325 -5.10 12.10 -21.63
N ILE A 326 -5.06 12.17 -22.96
CA ILE A 326 -5.68 13.26 -23.73
C ILE A 326 -7.18 13.39 -23.38
N ASN A 327 -7.79 12.37 -22.77
CA ASN A 327 -9.22 12.26 -22.53
C ASN A 327 -9.63 11.87 -21.09
N GLY A 328 -9.40 12.75 -20.11
CA GLY A 328 -10.22 12.78 -18.89
C GLY A 328 -10.04 11.66 -17.85
N CYS A 329 -9.16 10.68 -18.05
CA CYS A 329 -8.73 9.79 -16.98
C CYS A 329 -7.73 10.54 -16.08
N MET A 330 -8.07 10.87 -14.83
CA MET A 330 -7.06 11.34 -13.88
C MET A 330 -6.28 10.12 -13.35
N MET A 331 -4.98 10.04 -13.67
CA MET A 331 -4.11 8.88 -13.41
C MET A 331 -2.80 9.30 -12.75
N GLU A 332 -2.15 8.40 -11.99
CA GLU A 332 -0.90 8.71 -11.26
C GLU A 332 0.37 8.23 -11.97
N GLY A 333 0.28 7.42 -13.03
CA GLY A 333 1.46 6.92 -13.77
C GLY A 333 2.10 5.70 -13.09
N LEU A 334 3.44 5.69 -12.95
CA LEU A 334 4.19 4.62 -12.27
C LEU A 334 3.66 4.32 -10.86
N GLU A 335 3.35 3.05 -10.61
CA GLU A 335 2.90 2.51 -9.32
C GLU A 335 4.07 1.87 -8.55
N ASP A 336 4.85 0.99 -9.17
CA ASP A 336 6.02 0.36 -8.53
C ASP A 336 7.06 -0.16 -9.54
N ILE A 337 8.29 -0.38 -9.05
CA ILE A 337 9.31 -1.21 -9.71
C ILE A 337 9.78 -2.30 -8.76
N ILE A 338 9.59 -3.56 -9.10
CA ILE A 338 9.94 -4.69 -8.22
C ILE A 338 11.21 -5.35 -8.75
N LEU A 339 12.28 -5.41 -7.95
CA LEU A 339 13.54 -6.05 -8.34
C LEU A 339 13.69 -7.44 -7.72
N SER A 340 14.37 -8.31 -8.46
CA SER A 340 14.81 -9.62 -8.02
C SER A 340 16.09 -9.99 -8.77
N ALA A 341 16.79 -11.03 -8.32
CA ALA A 341 18.00 -11.46 -9.01
C ALA A 341 17.72 -11.73 -10.50
N GLY A 342 18.46 -11.09 -11.39
CA GLY A 342 18.30 -11.23 -12.84
C GLY A 342 17.06 -10.56 -13.46
N ASN A 343 16.18 -9.91 -12.69
CA ASN A 343 14.89 -9.44 -13.21
C ASN A 343 14.37 -8.18 -12.51
N PHE A 344 13.64 -7.34 -13.24
CA PHE A 344 12.82 -6.31 -12.63
C PHE A 344 11.46 -6.18 -13.32
N ASN A 345 10.46 -5.73 -12.57
CA ASN A 345 9.10 -5.55 -13.05
C ASN A 345 8.70 -4.10 -12.86
N ILE A 346 7.93 -3.55 -13.80
CA ILE A 346 7.38 -2.20 -13.74
C ILE A 346 5.86 -2.33 -13.72
N GLU A 347 5.24 -1.74 -12.72
CA GLU A 347 3.79 -1.63 -12.58
C GLU A 347 3.39 -0.15 -12.66
N TYR A 348 2.42 0.16 -13.51
CA TYR A 348 1.98 1.54 -13.73
C TYR A 348 0.55 1.59 -14.24
N THR A 349 -0.09 2.73 -14.03
CA THR A 349 -1.40 3.01 -14.56
C THR A 349 -1.33 3.82 -15.85
N SER A 350 -2.23 3.52 -16.79
CA SER A 350 -2.36 4.15 -18.09
C SER A 350 -3.85 4.30 -18.46
N CYS A 351 -4.15 5.02 -19.53
CA CYS A 351 -5.52 5.22 -20.02
C CYS A 351 -5.59 4.94 -21.52
N TYR A 352 -6.51 4.07 -21.90
CA TYR A 352 -6.76 3.66 -23.28
C TYR A 352 -8.26 3.81 -23.57
N ASP A 353 -8.62 4.57 -24.59
CA ASP A 353 -10.02 4.83 -24.96
C ASP A 353 -10.92 5.25 -23.78
N ASN A 354 -10.41 6.14 -22.92
CA ASN A 354 -11.07 6.66 -21.71
C ASN A 354 -11.36 5.59 -20.65
N LYS A 355 -10.68 4.45 -20.72
CA LYS A 355 -10.72 3.40 -19.69
C LYS A 355 -9.42 3.38 -18.92
N TYR A 356 -9.56 3.21 -17.61
CA TYR A 356 -8.44 3.00 -16.72
C TYR A 356 -7.81 1.64 -17.02
N ALA A 357 -6.49 1.60 -17.09
CA ALA A 357 -5.74 0.37 -17.32
C ALA A 357 -4.53 0.31 -16.38
N ARG A 358 -4.29 -0.87 -15.82
CA ARG A 358 -3.07 -1.19 -15.08
C ARG A 358 -2.17 -2.03 -15.96
N ARG A 359 -0.90 -1.67 -16.03
CA ARG A 359 0.12 -2.35 -16.82
C ARG A 359 1.15 -2.98 -15.92
N TYR A 360 1.58 -4.17 -16.32
CA TYR A 360 2.60 -4.93 -15.65
C TYR A 360 3.58 -5.47 -16.69
N VAL A 361 4.83 -5.07 -16.59
CA VAL A 361 5.89 -5.43 -17.54
C VAL A 361 7.06 -6.02 -16.78
N SER A 362 7.50 -7.20 -17.17
CA SER A 362 8.64 -7.91 -16.58
C SER A 362 9.81 -7.93 -17.55
N PHE A 363 10.98 -7.60 -17.05
CA PHE A 363 12.24 -7.61 -17.75
C PHE A 363 13.20 -8.61 -17.11
N SER A 364 13.91 -9.38 -17.93
CA SER A 364 14.89 -10.39 -17.50
C SER A 364 16.22 -10.13 -18.18
N TYR A 365 17.33 -10.17 -17.43
CA TYR A 365 18.65 -9.97 -17.99
C TYR A 365 18.98 -11.03 -19.05
N ASP A 366 19.38 -10.57 -20.23
CA ASP A 366 19.84 -11.39 -21.34
C ASP A 366 21.34 -11.15 -21.59
N PRO A 367 22.21 -12.11 -21.21
CA PRO A 367 23.65 -12.00 -21.44
C PRO A 367 24.06 -11.90 -22.91
N GLN A 368 23.19 -12.26 -23.86
CA GLN A 368 23.51 -12.17 -25.29
C GLN A 368 23.43 -10.74 -25.81
N SER A 369 22.44 -9.98 -25.36
CA SER A 369 22.25 -8.57 -25.72
C SER A 369 22.93 -7.60 -24.74
N ASP A 370 23.35 -8.09 -23.57
CA ASP A 370 23.83 -7.27 -22.44
C ASP A 370 22.79 -6.23 -21.98
N ASP A 371 21.52 -6.60 -22.07
CA ASP A 371 20.34 -5.77 -21.76
C ASP A 371 19.24 -6.67 -21.14
N PHE A 372 18.05 -6.12 -20.89
CA PHE A 372 16.94 -6.85 -20.28
C PHE A 372 15.83 -7.08 -21.28
N LYS A 373 15.52 -8.34 -21.55
CA LYS A 373 14.44 -8.74 -22.46
C LYS A 373 13.10 -8.70 -21.75
N VAL A 374 12.07 -8.19 -22.43
CA VAL A 374 10.68 -8.31 -21.96
C VAL A 374 10.28 -9.79 -21.94
N ILE A 375 9.86 -10.29 -20.77
CA ILE A 375 9.38 -11.66 -20.58
C ILE A 375 7.88 -11.74 -20.31
N LYS A 376 7.26 -10.62 -19.95
CA LYS A 376 5.81 -10.49 -19.75
C LYS A 376 5.39 -9.03 -19.91
N ASN A 377 4.29 -8.77 -20.62
CA ASN A 377 3.65 -7.46 -20.70
C ASN A 377 2.14 -7.69 -20.72
N THR A 378 1.48 -7.26 -19.66
CA THR A 378 0.03 -7.41 -19.50
C THR A 378 -0.60 -6.07 -19.22
N ILE A 379 -1.79 -5.87 -19.78
CA ILE A 379 -2.64 -4.71 -19.54
C ILE A 379 -4.01 -5.19 -19.04
N SER A 380 -4.46 -4.64 -17.92
CA SER A 380 -5.72 -4.96 -17.26
C SER A 380 -6.60 -3.73 -17.18
N PHE A 381 -7.75 -3.76 -17.84
CA PHE A 381 -8.73 -2.67 -17.80
C PHE A 381 -9.61 -2.78 -16.57
N PHE A 382 -9.89 -1.64 -15.95
CA PHE A 382 -10.76 -1.56 -14.79
C PHE A 382 -11.70 -0.35 -14.86
N ASP A 383 -12.84 -0.47 -14.18
CA ASP A 383 -13.76 0.63 -13.94
C ASP A 383 -13.35 1.35 -12.64
N SER A 384 -13.07 2.65 -12.72
CA SER A 384 -12.65 3.47 -11.58
C SER A 384 -13.70 3.62 -10.49
N GLU A 385 -14.99 3.45 -10.81
CA GLU A 385 -16.07 3.57 -9.83
C GLU A 385 -16.31 2.27 -9.05
N SER A 386 -16.05 1.11 -9.67
CA SER A 386 -16.31 -0.20 -9.08
C SER A 386 -15.05 -1.02 -8.76
N ASN A 387 -13.86 -0.59 -9.19
CA ASN A 387 -12.60 -1.35 -9.15
C ASN A 387 -12.69 -2.77 -9.78
N GLY A 388 -13.73 -3.05 -10.55
CA GLY A 388 -13.90 -4.32 -11.22
C GLY A 388 -12.94 -4.45 -12.41
N MET A 389 -12.06 -5.45 -12.42
CA MET A 389 -11.31 -5.81 -13.62
C MET A 389 -12.27 -6.29 -14.71
N GLU A 390 -12.34 -5.56 -15.82
CA GLU A 390 -13.23 -5.86 -16.94
C GLU A 390 -12.60 -6.85 -17.93
N GLN A 391 -11.28 -6.80 -18.12
CA GLN A 391 -10.52 -7.64 -19.07
C GLN A 391 -9.00 -7.46 -18.90
N THR A 392 -8.23 -8.55 -19.05
CA THR A 392 -6.76 -8.54 -19.13
C THR A 392 -6.30 -9.05 -20.48
N PHE A 393 -5.34 -8.37 -21.10
CA PHE A 393 -4.73 -8.74 -22.37
C PHE A 393 -3.22 -8.93 -22.20
N ASN A 394 -2.65 -9.88 -22.95
CA ASN A 394 -1.21 -9.98 -23.13
C ASN A 394 -0.83 -9.14 -24.36
N CYS A 395 0.12 -8.23 -24.23
CA CYS A 395 0.62 -7.46 -25.37
C CYS A 395 1.53 -8.35 -26.23
N ARG A 396 1.56 -8.12 -27.54
CA ARG A 396 2.50 -8.83 -28.42
C ARG A 396 3.91 -8.30 -28.21
N ASP A 397 4.70 -9.01 -27.41
CA ASP A 397 6.07 -8.62 -27.10
C ASP A 397 7.07 -9.43 -27.94
N ASN A 398 7.30 -9.00 -29.18
CA ASN A 398 8.35 -9.58 -30.01
C ASN A 398 9.73 -9.10 -29.50
N GLU A 399 10.27 -9.77 -28.49
CA GLU A 399 11.69 -9.69 -28.08
C GLU A 399 12.24 -8.29 -27.74
N TYR A 400 11.40 -7.33 -27.36
CA TYR A 400 11.85 -6.00 -26.99
C TYR A 400 12.86 -6.04 -25.83
N LEU A 401 13.91 -5.23 -25.97
CA LEU A 401 14.88 -4.97 -24.92
C LEU A 401 14.46 -3.73 -24.14
N PHE A 402 14.83 -3.65 -22.86
CA PHE A 402 14.50 -2.54 -21.99
C PHE A 402 14.94 -1.22 -22.57
N SER A 403 16.15 -1.10 -23.14
CA SER A 403 16.62 0.15 -23.77
C SER A 403 15.76 0.65 -24.95
N SER A 404 14.92 -0.20 -25.51
CA SER A 404 14.09 0.06 -26.70
C SER A 404 12.58 -0.01 -26.45
N TYR A 405 12.17 -0.32 -25.22
CA TYR A 405 10.75 -0.52 -24.88
C TYR A 405 9.99 0.81 -24.83
N ASP A 406 8.83 0.91 -25.46
CA ASP A 406 8.11 2.18 -25.67
C ASP A 406 6.64 2.15 -25.21
N ASP A 407 6.25 1.18 -24.38
CA ASP A 407 4.87 1.01 -23.87
C ASP A 407 3.83 0.67 -24.97
N ASP A 408 4.22 0.48 -26.23
CA ASP A 408 3.26 0.12 -27.29
C ASP A 408 2.72 -1.30 -27.10
N CYS A 409 1.41 -1.39 -26.81
CA CYS A 409 0.68 -2.66 -26.74
C CYS A 409 -0.09 -2.89 -28.03
N GLU A 410 0.49 -3.64 -28.96
CA GLU A 410 -0.29 -4.25 -30.03
C GLU A 410 -1.01 -5.49 -29.48
N TRP A 411 -2.28 -5.33 -29.09
CA TRP A 411 -3.22 -6.39 -28.79
C TRP A 411 -3.63 -7.18 -30.05
N LEU A 412 -3.05 -8.38 -30.25
CA LEU A 412 -3.45 -9.38 -31.26
C LEU A 412 -3.14 -10.82 -30.85
#